data_AF-A0A644XKP0-F1
#
_entry.id   AF-A0A644XKP0-F1
#
_cell.length_a   1.000
_cell.length_b   1.000
_cell.length_c   1.000
_cell.angle_alpha   90.00
_cell.angle_beta   90.00
_cell.angle_gamma   90.00
#
_symmetry.space_group_name_H-M   'P 1'
#
loop_
_entity.id
_entity.type
_entity.pdbx_description
1 polymer ?
#
loop_
_entity_poly.entity_id
_entity_poly.type
_entity_poly.pdbx_seq_one_letter_code
_entity_poly.pdbx_strand_id
1 'polypeptide(L)'
;MLSACGRGHNAAQSIDAMKRVKKAGFELGGQMMTGLPESTREDELETARAICCCGADCSRIYPTVVLRGTKLYELAREGKYIPRTREESAEDAASAYRVFFDHGVNVLRVGLCANEGLSDEDCFGSFDPAVGEMCLSIIYRDEIEKKLVSSLPPRGSQIKIYVPEGDVSQAVGQNKSNRIYLTVKYGLSRIGFYENCSLTRFEAEIEVD
;
A
#
# COMPACT_ATOMS: atom_id res chain seq x y z
N MET A 1 10.44 7.55 16.75
CA MET A 1 10.04 7.75 15.34
C MET A 1 10.33 9.15 14.75
N LEU A 2 9.51 10.21 14.94
CA LEU A 2 9.69 11.49 14.21
C LEU A 2 11.02 12.21 14.54
N SER A 3 11.39 12.29 15.81
CA SER A 3 12.68 12.84 16.25
C SER A 3 13.88 12.02 15.76
N ALA A 4 13.76 10.69 15.74
CA ALA A 4 14.77 9.78 15.20
C ALA A 4 15.03 10.02 13.70
N CYS A 5 14.02 10.51 12.97
CA CYS A 5 14.11 10.90 11.57
C CYS A 5 14.52 12.37 11.36
N GLY A 6 14.85 13.11 12.44
CA GLY A 6 15.22 14.53 12.35
C GLY A 6 14.06 15.47 12.00
N ARG A 7 12.81 15.06 12.22
CA ARG A 7 11.64 15.92 11.98
C ARG A 7 11.52 16.97 13.09
N GLY A 8 11.31 18.23 12.69
CA GLY A 8 11.12 19.37 13.61
C GLY A 8 9.71 19.52 14.19
N HIS A 9 8.88 18.46 14.16
CA HIS A 9 7.53 18.47 14.71
C HIS A 9 7.19 17.14 15.39
N ASN A 10 6.17 17.15 16.25
CA ASN A 10 5.62 15.97 16.91
C ASN A 10 4.17 15.69 16.45
N ALA A 11 3.65 14.52 16.83
CA ALA A 11 2.31 14.08 16.44
C ALA A 11 1.20 15.05 16.86
N ALA A 12 1.29 15.64 18.06
CA ALA A 12 0.29 16.58 18.56
C ALA A 12 0.24 17.86 17.72
N GLN A 13 1.40 18.36 17.28
CA GLN A 13 1.49 19.50 16.37
C GLN A 13 0.87 19.19 15.00
N SER A 14 1.11 17.99 14.46
CA SER A 14 0.47 17.56 13.21
C SER A 14 -1.06 17.49 13.35
N ILE A 15 -1.56 16.92 14.44
CA ILE A 15 -3.02 16.84 14.71
C ILE A 15 -3.63 18.24 14.85
N ASP A 16 -2.99 19.16 15.57
CA ASP A 16 -3.46 20.54 15.70
C ASP A 16 -3.51 21.24 14.35
N ALA A 17 -2.48 21.07 13.51
CA ALA A 17 -2.44 21.61 12.15
C ALA A 17 -3.59 21.07 11.29
N MET A 18 -3.82 19.75 11.29
CA MET A 18 -4.92 19.12 10.55
C MET A 18 -6.29 19.66 10.97
N LYS A 19 -6.53 19.81 12.28
CA LYS A 19 -7.77 20.39 12.80
C LYS A 19 -7.98 21.84 12.35
N ARG A 20 -6.91 22.64 12.30
CA ARG A 20 -6.98 24.03 11.81
C ARG A 20 -7.33 24.10 10.32
N VAL A 21 -6.74 23.22 9.51
CA VAL A 21 -7.03 23.13 8.06
C VAL A 21 -8.52 22.82 7.84
N LYS A 22 -9.06 21.80 8.52
CA LYS A 22 -10.50 21.49 8.43
C LYS A 22 -11.39 22.61 8.94
N LYS A 23 -11.03 23.23 10.07
CA LYS A 23 -11.79 24.37 10.63
C LYS A 23 -11.84 25.56 9.67
N ALA A 24 -10.79 25.75 8.87
CA ALA A 24 -10.73 26.80 7.85
C ALA A 24 -11.50 26.44 6.56
N GLY A 25 -12.09 25.25 6.46
CA GLY A 25 -12.89 24.81 5.32
C GLY A 25 -12.10 24.32 4.11
N PHE A 26 -10.80 24.02 4.28
CA PHE A 26 -9.98 23.43 3.21
C PHE A 26 -10.09 21.91 3.18
N GLU A 27 -9.84 21.34 2.00
CA GLU A 27 -9.57 19.91 1.86
C GLU A 27 -8.27 19.55 2.58
N LEU A 28 -8.30 18.48 3.36
CA LEU A 28 -7.19 17.97 4.15
C LEU A 28 -6.59 16.75 3.46
N GLY A 29 -5.35 16.90 2.99
CA GLY A 29 -4.51 15.79 2.55
C GLY A 29 -3.59 15.29 3.66
N GLY A 30 -3.73 14.02 4.07
CA GLY A 30 -2.82 13.37 5.01
C GLY A 30 -1.60 12.79 4.29
N GLN A 31 -0.39 13.15 4.73
CA GLN A 31 0.84 12.49 4.26
C GLN A 31 1.33 11.52 5.32
N MET A 32 1.56 10.28 4.91
CA MET A 32 2.03 9.21 5.78
C MET A 32 3.25 8.55 5.17
N MET A 33 4.24 8.24 6.00
CA MET A 33 5.36 7.38 5.64
C MET A 33 5.23 6.03 6.33
N THR A 34 5.63 4.95 5.66
CA THR A 34 5.71 3.59 6.24
C THR A 34 7.16 3.12 6.30
N GLY A 35 7.48 2.21 7.23
CA GLY A 35 8.82 1.64 7.40
C GLY A 35 9.84 2.60 8.03
N LEU A 36 9.41 3.60 8.81
CA LEU A 36 10.34 4.51 9.49
C LEU A 36 11.14 3.79 10.60
N PRO A 37 12.34 4.27 10.96
CA PRO A 37 13.07 3.76 12.12
C PRO A 37 12.22 3.79 13.39
N GLU A 38 12.32 2.71 14.19
CA GLU A 38 11.56 2.50 15.43
C GLU A 38 10.04 2.38 15.23
N SER A 39 9.55 2.37 13.98
CA SER A 39 8.14 2.19 13.65
C SER A 39 7.77 0.72 13.65
N THR A 40 6.65 0.39 14.30
CA THR A 40 5.99 -0.90 14.13
C THR A 40 4.80 -0.77 13.20
N ARG A 41 4.33 -1.90 12.67
CA ARG A 41 3.11 -1.95 11.87
C ARG A 41 1.90 -1.38 12.62
N GLU A 42 1.80 -1.60 13.93
CA GLU A 42 0.69 -1.06 14.71
C GLU A 42 0.75 0.48 14.80
N ASP A 43 1.95 1.04 15.03
CA ASP A 43 2.13 2.50 15.05
C ASP A 43 1.72 3.15 13.71
N GLU A 44 2.00 2.47 12.59
CA GLU A 44 1.62 2.92 11.26
C GLU A 44 0.10 2.89 11.06
N LEU A 45 -0.55 1.80 11.48
CA LEU A 45 -2.01 1.69 11.42
C LEU A 45 -2.69 2.72 12.33
N GLU A 46 -2.16 2.98 13.52
CA GLU A 46 -2.62 4.06 14.41
C GLU A 46 -2.46 5.43 13.75
N THR A 47 -1.35 5.67 13.07
CA THR A 47 -1.11 6.92 12.32
C THR A 47 -2.15 7.09 11.21
N ALA A 48 -2.41 6.04 10.42
CA ALA A 48 -3.42 6.07 9.37
C ALA A 48 -4.82 6.36 9.95
N ARG A 49 -5.20 5.69 11.05
CA ARG A 49 -6.47 5.93 11.76
C ARG A 49 -6.54 7.35 12.30
N ALA A 50 -5.47 7.88 12.87
CA ALA A 50 -5.44 9.25 13.39
C ALA A 50 -5.64 10.29 12.29
N ILE A 51 -5.05 10.08 11.11
CA ILE A 51 -5.27 10.93 9.93
C ILE A 51 -6.75 10.87 9.50
N CYS A 52 -7.35 9.68 9.43
CA CYS A 52 -8.77 9.51 9.12
C CYS A 52 -9.66 10.23 10.15
N CYS A 53 -9.39 10.05 11.45
CA CYS A 53 -10.12 10.71 12.54
C CYS A 53 -10.00 12.23 12.53
N CYS A 54 -8.96 12.79 11.90
CA CYS A 54 -8.82 14.23 11.70
C CYS A 54 -9.67 14.75 10.52
N GLY A 55 -10.40 13.88 9.82
CA GLY A 55 -11.27 14.22 8.71
C GLY A 55 -10.53 14.46 7.40
N ALA A 56 -9.43 13.73 7.16
CA ALA A 56 -8.70 13.79 5.90
C ALA A 56 -9.60 13.40 4.73
N ASP A 57 -9.59 14.20 3.66
CA ASP A 57 -10.36 13.95 2.44
C ASP A 57 -9.56 13.05 1.48
N CYS A 58 -8.24 13.12 1.57
CA CYS A 58 -7.34 12.27 0.81
C CYS A 58 -6.05 11.96 1.58
N SER A 59 -5.29 10.97 1.11
CA SER A 59 -3.98 10.64 1.65
C SER A 59 -2.94 10.33 0.58
N ARG A 60 -1.67 10.39 0.99
CA ARG A 60 -0.52 9.92 0.22
C ARG A 60 0.34 9.04 1.12
N ILE A 61 0.71 7.88 0.61
CA ILE A 61 1.54 6.90 1.33
C ILE A 61 2.93 6.88 0.70
N TYR A 62 3.94 7.13 1.51
CA TYR A 62 5.34 7.16 1.10
C TYR A 62 6.12 6.08 1.85
N PRO A 63 6.27 4.88 1.25
CA PRO A 63 7.24 3.91 1.73
C PRO A 63 8.60 4.57 1.89
N THR A 64 9.25 4.35 3.03
CA THR A 64 10.50 5.03 3.37
C THR A 64 11.61 4.58 2.43
N VAL A 65 12.20 5.54 1.72
CA VAL A 65 13.38 5.35 0.89
C VAL A 65 14.57 6.00 1.60
N VAL A 66 15.69 5.28 1.68
CA VAL A 66 16.92 5.83 2.26
C VAL A 66 17.72 6.49 1.16
N LEU A 67 17.88 7.81 1.26
CA LEU A 67 18.67 8.60 0.30
C LEU A 67 20.05 8.92 0.88
N ARG A 68 21.09 8.87 0.04
CA ARG A 68 22.45 9.24 0.43
C ARG A 68 22.50 10.66 1.01
N GLY A 69 23.36 10.87 2.00
CA GLY A 69 23.51 12.17 2.66
C GLY A 69 22.39 12.52 3.66
N THR A 70 21.44 11.61 3.91
CA THR A 70 20.39 11.80 4.93
C THR A 70 20.76 11.15 6.26
N LYS A 71 20.07 11.54 7.35
CA LYS A 71 20.22 10.87 8.65
C LYS A 71 19.88 9.38 8.59
N LEU A 72 18.88 9.01 7.77
CA LEU A 72 18.51 7.62 7.54
C LEU A 72 19.65 6.82 6.90
N TYR A 73 20.41 7.43 5.99
CA TYR A 73 21.56 6.79 5.36
C TYR A 73 22.66 6.46 6.38
N GLU A 74 22.98 7.39 7.27
CA GLU A 74 23.96 7.12 8.33
C GLU A 74 23.50 6.00 9.26
N LEU A 75 22.21 6.00 9.66
CA LEU A 75 21.63 4.93 10.48
C LEU A 75 21.68 3.56 9.76
N ALA A 76 21.39 3.55 8.47
CA ALA A 76 21.41 2.34 7.66
C ALA A 76 22.83 1.80 7.48
N ARG A 77 23.81 2.67 7.21
CA ARG A 77 25.22 2.31 7.08
C ARG A 77 25.80 1.77 8.40
N GLU A 78 25.33 2.30 9.54
CA GLU A 78 25.73 1.83 10.88
C GLU A 78 25.00 0.55 11.32
N GLY A 79 24.07 0.00 10.51
CA GLY A 79 23.27 -1.18 10.85
C GLY A 79 22.22 -0.92 11.94
N LYS A 80 21.95 0.34 12.29
CA LYS A 80 20.95 0.74 13.29
C LYS A 80 19.54 0.87 12.72
N TYR A 81 19.43 0.89 11.39
CA TYR A 81 18.17 0.84 10.66
C TYR A 81 18.34 -0.08 9.46
N ILE A 82 17.40 -1.00 9.26
CA ILE A 82 17.40 -1.89 8.10
C ILE A 82 16.27 -1.40 7.19
N PRO A 83 16.59 -0.88 5.99
CA PRO A 83 15.58 -0.51 5.01
C PRO A 83 14.70 -1.72 4.70
N ARG A 84 13.39 -1.49 4.59
CA ARG A 84 12.43 -2.53 4.18
C ARG A 84 12.74 -2.97 2.76
N THR A 85 12.53 -4.25 2.47
CA THR A 85 12.57 -4.73 1.08
C THR A 85 11.41 -4.12 0.29
N ARG A 86 11.42 -4.25 -1.05
CA ARG A 86 10.30 -3.79 -1.88
C ARG A 86 8.99 -4.53 -1.56
N GLU A 87 9.04 -5.84 -1.27
CA GLU A 87 7.87 -6.64 -0.91
C GLU A 87 7.31 -6.21 0.44
N GLU A 88 8.19 -6.02 1.42
CA GLU A 88 7.84 -5.54 2.74
C GLU A 88 7.23 -4.13 2.69
N SER A 89 7.83 -3.24 1.91
CA SER A 89 7.33 -1.88 1.69
C SER A 89 5.93 -1.87 1.07
N ALA A 90 5.67 -2.77 0.12
CA ALA A 90 4.37 -2.91 -0.52
C ALA A 90 3.30 -3.46 0.45
N GLU A 91 3.65 -4.42 1.31
CA GLU A 91 2.75 -4.96 2.36
C GLU A 91 2.44 -3.92 3.45
N ASP A 92 3.44 -3.15 3.89
CA ASP A 92 3.26 -2.06 4.86
C ASP A 92 2.34 -0.98 4.26
N ALA A 93 2.59 -0.59 3.01
CA ALA A 93 1.75 0.36 2.28
C ALA A 93 0.31 -0.15 2.08
N ALA A 94 0.13 -1.43 1.71
CA ALA A 94 -1.19 -2.03 1.53
C ALA A 94 -2.00 -2.02 2.85
N SER A 95 -1.32 -2.22 3.97
CA SER A 95 -1.93 -2.19 5.30
C SER A 95 -2.47 -0.81 5.64
N ALA A 96 -1.67 0.24 5.44
CA ALA A 96 -2.10 1.63 5.62
C ALA A 96 -3.18 2.03 4.61
N TYR A 97 -3.04 1.59 3.35
CA TYR A 97 -4.01 1.85 2.28
C TYR A 97 -5.41 1.37 2.68
N ARG A 98 -5.54 0.14 3.19
CA ARG A 98 -6.83 -0.42 3.61
C ARG A 98 -7.50 0.44 4.67
N VAL A 99 -6.75 0.92 5.66
CA VAL A 99 -7.30 1.81 6.69
C VAL A 99 -7.91 3.05 6.04
N PHE A 100 -7.21 3.71 5.11
CA PHE A 100 -7.76 4.88 4.41
C PHE A 100 -9.00 4.51 3.58
N PHE A 101 -8.92 3.44 2.80
CA PHE A 101 -10.02 2.97 1.97
C PHE A 101 -11.29 2.67 2.77
N ASP A 102 -11.16 1.93 3.88
CA ASP A 102 -12.27 1.54 4.76
C ASP A 102 -12.91 2.76 5.46
N HIS A 103 -12.17 3.86 5.62
CA HIS A 103 -12.67 5.13 6.17
C HIS A 103 -13.15 6.10 5.09
N GLY A 104 -13.18 5.70 3.81
CA GLY A 104 -13.59 6.55 2.70
C GLY A 104 -12.59 7.66 2.35
N VAL A 105 -11.34 7.55 2.82
CA VAL A 105 -10.26 8.50 2.51
C VAL A 105 -9.57 8.07 1.22
N ASN A 106 -9.59 8.92 0.20
CA ASN A 106 -9.02 8.59 -1.09
C ASN A 106 -7.47 8.59 -1.04
N VAL A 107 -6.84 7.45 -1.33
CA VAL A 107 -5.38 7.36 -1.44
C VAL A 107 -4.96 7.81 -2.84
N LEU A 108 -4.40 9.01 -2.94
CA LEU A 108 -4.00 9.60 -4.23
C LEU A 108 -2.81 8.88 -4.86
N ARG A 109 -1.88 8.41 -4.02
CA ARG A 109 -0.64 7.79 -4.47
C ARG A 109 0.00 6.95 -3.38
N VAL A 110 0.65 5.87 -3.81
CA VAL A 110 1.61 5.10 -3.03
C VAL A 110 2.98 5.20 -3.72
N GLY A 111 4.00 5.63 -2.99
CA GLY A 111 5.36 5.81 -3.51
C GLY A 111 5.66 7.23 -4.03
N LEU A 112 6.96 7.45 -4.28
CA LEU A 112 7.49 8.74 -4.76
C LEU A 112 7.07 9.03 -6.20
N CYS A 113 7.15 10.31 -6.58
CA CYS A 113 6.90 10.73 -7.95
C CYS A 113 8.11 10.38 -8.82
N ALA A 114 7.93 9.62 -9.91
CA ALA A 114 9.02 9.29 -10.84
C ALA A 114 9.73 10.53 -11.44
N ASN A 115 9.07 11.69 -11.43
CA ASN A 115 9.65 12.98 -11.82
C ASN A 115 10.54 13.64 -10.74
N GLU A 116 10.75 13.02 -9.58
CA GLU A 116 11.63 13.57 -8.53
C GLU A 116 13.13 13.31 -8.80
N GLY A 117 13.48 12.74 -9.96
CA GLY A 117 14.86 12.68 -10.45
C GLY A 117 15.80 11.81 -9.60
N LEU A 118 15.25 10.98 -8.72
CA LEU A 118 16.02 10.05 -7.89
C LEU A 118 16.46 8.88 -8.76
N SER A 119 17.78 8.73 -8.91
CA SER A 119 18.37 7.55 -9.50
C SER A 119 18.53 6.45 -8.45
N ASP A 120 18.64 5.20 -8.88
CA ASP A 120 19.01 4.08 -7.98
C ASP A 120 20.35 4.36 -7.27
N GLU A 121 21.22 5.17 -7.87
CA GLU A 121 22.50 5.58 -7.30
C GLU A 121 22.33 6.49 -6.08
N ASP A 122 21.26 7.28 -6.01
CA ASP A 122 20.94 8.17 -4.89
C ASP A 122 20.36 7.41 -3.69
N CYS A 123 19.87 6.19 -3.93
CA CYS A 123 19.21 5.36 -2.94
C CYS A 123 20.18 4.36 -2.29
N PHE A 124 19.95 4.08 -1.00
CA PHE A 124 20.64 3.02 -0.26
C PHE A 124 19.62 1.95 0.14
N GLY A 125 19.60 0.84 -0.60
CA GLY A 125 18.59 -0.22 -0.43
C GLY A 125 17.62 -0.25 -1.61
N SER A 126 16.42 -0.80 -1.40
CA SER A 126 15.44 -0.98 -2.46
C SER A 126 14.58 0.26 -2.66
N PHE A 127 14.84 1.01 -3.74
CA PHE A 127 13.83 1.84 -4.38
C PHE A 127 13.23 1.03 -5.54
N ASP A 128 11.90 0.92 -5.59
CA ASP A 128 11.23 0.29 -6.72
C ASP A 128 9.97 1.12 -7.08
N PRO A 129 9.92 1.75 -8.25
CA PRO A 129 8.75 2.48 -8.72
C PRO A 129 7.47 1.63 -8.76
N ALA A 130 7.59 0.31 -8.83
CA ALA A 130 6.46 -0.61 -8.86
C ALA A 130 5.80 -0.84 -7.50
N VAL A 131 6.37 -0.33 -6.38
CA VAL A 131 5.79 -0.55 -5.03
C VAL A 131 4.33 -0.13 -4.94
N GLY A 132 3.93 0.94 -5.65
CA GLY A 132 2.53 1.36 -5.70
C GLY A 132 1.63 0.31 -6.36
N GLU A 133 2.02 -0.23 -7.51
CA GLU A 133 1.29 -1.30 -8.21
C GLU A 133 1.27 -2.58 -7.36
N MET A 134 2.40 -2.93 -6.72
CA MET A 134 2.50 -4.08 -5.83
C MET A 134 1.57 -3.96 -4.62
N CYS A 135 1.48 -2.78 -4.02
CA CYS A 135 0.54 -2.47 -2.93
C CYS A 135 -0.91 -2.76 -3.35
N LEU A 136 -1.32 -2.29 -4.54
CA LEU A 136 -2.67 -2.52 -5.06
C LEU A 136 -2.91 -4.00 -5.40
N SER A 137 -1.90 -4.67 -5.95
CA SER A 137 -1.92 -6.11 -6.23
C SER A 137 -2.10 -6.95 -4.96
N ILE A 138 -1.46 -6.58 -3.85
CA ILE A 138 -1.64 -7.21 -2.54
C ILE A 138 -3.07 -7.06 -2.03
N ILE A 139 -3.70 -5.90 -2.23
CA ILE A 139 -5.11 -5.70 -1.83
C ILE A 139 -6.03 -6.61 -2.66
N TYR A 140 -5.86 -6.64 -3.98
CA TYR A 140 -6.63 -7.55 -4.84
C TYR A 140 -6.47 -9.02 -4.46
N ARG A 141 -5.22 -9.45 -4.18
CA ARG A 141 -4.94 -10.81 -3.73
C ARG A 141 -5.81 -11.16 -2.54
N ASP A 142 -5.79 -10.33 -1.51
CA ASP A 142 -6.50 -10.59 -0.26
C ASP A 142 -8.03 -10.54 -0.43
N GLU A 143 -8.57 -9.66 -1.27
CA GLU A 143 -10.01 -9.64 -1.57
C GLU A 143 -10.46 -10.90 -2.33
N ILE A 144 -9.66 -11.35 -3.29
CA ILE A 144 -9.90 -12.61 -4.00
C ILE A 144 -9.81 -13.80 -3.04
N GLU A 145 -8.81 -13.82 -2.16
CA GLU A 145 -8.64 -14.87 -1.15
C GLU A 145 -9.86 -14.99 -0.23
N LYS A 146 -10.38 -13.85 0.27
CA LYS A 146 -11.59 -13.84 1.11
C LYS A 146 -12.75 -14.54 0.40
N LYS A 147 -12.94 -14.28 -0.89
CA LYS A 147 -14.01 -14.91 -1.68
C LYS A 147 -13.75 -16.40 -1.91
N LEU A 148 -12.52 -16.79 -2.25
CA LEU A 148 -12.16 -18.20 -2.41
C LEU A 148 -12.29 -19.01 -1.11
N VAL A 149 -11.98 -18.41 0.04
CA VAL A 149 -12.17 -19.07 1.34
C VAL A 149 -13.65 -19.24 1.66
N SER A 150 -14.49 -18.26 1.30
CA SER A 150 -15.94 -18.33 1.53
C SER A 150 -16.66 -19.34 0.63
N SER A 151 -16.12 -19.59 -0.57
CA SER A 151 -16.66 -20.54 -1.54
C SER A 151 -15.50 -21.26 -2.23
N LEU A 152 -14.99 -22.30 -1.58
CA LEU A 152 -13.81 -23.00 -2.04
C LEU A 152 -14.13 -23.87 -3.25
N PRO A 153 -13.55 -23.59 -4.44
CA PRO A 153 -13.75 -24.45 -5.59
C PRO A 153 -13.05 -25.81 -5.39
N PRO A 154 -13.53 -26.87 -6.07
CA PRO A 154 -12.82 -28.15 -6.11
C PRO A 154 -11.38 -27.99 -6.61
N ARG A 155 -10.48 -28.85 -6.11
CA ARG A 155 -9.11 -28.90 -6.64
C ARG A 155 -9.14 -29.27 -8.13
N GLY A 156 -8.31 -28.58 -8.91
CA GLY A 156 -8.24 -28.74 -10.36
C GLY A 156 -9.31 -27.97 -11.12
N SER A 157 -10.23 -27.26 -10.45
CA SER A 157 -11.19 -26.39 -11.14
C SER A 157 -10.52 -25.28 -11.93
N GLN A 158 -11.22 -24.84 -12.97
CA GLN A 158 -10.93 -23.59 -13.66
C GLN A 158 -11.86 -22.51 -13.12
N ILE A 159 -11.30 -21.32 -12.88
CA ILE A 159 -12.09 -20.19 -12.39
C ILE A 159 -11.85 -18.97 -13.26
N LYS A 160 -12.89 -18.14 -13.35
CA LYS A 160 -12.83 -16.79 -13.90
C LYS A 160 -12.99 -15.80 -12.76
N ILE A 161 -12.10 -14.82 -12.72
CA ILE A 161 -12.13 -13.72 -11.76
C ILE A 161 -12.45 -12.46 -12.53
N TYR A 162 -13.55 -11.81 -12.18
CA TYR A 162 -13.93 -10.52 -12.74
C TYR A 162 -13.53 -9.43 -11.77
N VAL A 163 -12.94 -8.34 -12.28
CA VAL A 163 -12.53 -7.16 -11.53
C VAL A 163 -12.98 -5.90 -12.28
N PRO A 164 -12.97 -4.72 -11.65
CA PRO A 164 -13.29 -3.46 -12.33
C PRO A 164 -12.45 -3.25 -13.59
N GLU A 165 -13.02 -2.47 -14.52
CA GLU A 165 -12.32 -2.05 -15.74
C GLU A 165 -11.02 -1.30 -15.41
N GLY A 166 -9.92 -1.68 -16.06
CA GLY A 166 -8.60 -1.11 -15.80
C GLY A 166 -7.80 -1.76 -14.67
N ASP A 167 -8.43 -2.56 -13.80
CA ASP A 167 -7.77 -3.13 -12.61
C ASP A 167 -7.20 -4.54 -12.84
N VAL A 168 -7.36 -5.11 -14.04
CA VAL A 168 -6.86 -6.46 -14.39
C VAL A 168 -5.35 -6.62 -14.14
N SER A 169 -4.55 -5.60 -14.47
CA SER A 169 -3.10 -5.63 -14.24
C SER A 169 -2.77 -5.86 -12.76
N GLN A 170 -3.42 -5.07 -11.89
CA GLN A 170 -3.23 -5.12 -10.45
C GLN A 170 -3.74 -6.46 -9.89
N ALA A 171 -4.90 -6.92 -10.34
CA ALA A 171 -5.48 -8.18 -9.93
C ALA A 171 -4.60 -9.40 -10.30
N VAL A 172 -4.08 -9.43 -11.53
CA VAL A 172 -3.14 -10.46 -12.00
C VAL A 172 -1.80 -10.40 -11.26
N GLY A 173 -1.38 -9.19 -10.90
CA GLY A 173 -0.12 -8.89 -10.23
C GLY A 173 1.09 -8.89 -11.17
N GLN A 174 2.13 -8.15 -10.78
CA GLN A 174 3.38 -8.05 -11.52
C GLN A 174 3.98 -9.45 -11.73
N ASN A 175 4.44 -9.76 -12.95
CA ASN A 175 4.93 -11.09 -13.32
C ASN A 175 3.92 -12.22 -13.04
N LYS A 176 2.62 -11.91 -13.02
CA LYS A 176 1.52 -12.84 -12.72
C LYS A 176 1.59 -13.40 -11.30
N SER A 177 2.16 -12.64 -10.36
CA SER A 177 2.39 -13.07 -8.98
C SER A 177 1.13 -13.60 -8.30
N ASN A 178 0.01 -12.86 -8.37
CA ASN A 178 -1.25 -13.26 -7.76
C ASN A 178 -1.83 -14.52 -8.43
N ARG A 179 -1.79 -14.56 -9.77
CA ARG A 179 -2.25 -15.76 -10.50
C ARG A 179 -1.48 -17.00 -10.06
N ILE A 180 -0.16 -16.93 -9.99
CA ILE A 180 0.69 -18.05 -9.57
C ILE A 180 0.38 -18.43 -8.13
N TYR A 181 0.35 -17.45 -7.23
CA TYR A 181 0.08 -17.64 -5.81
C TYR A 181 -1.26 -18.35 -5.57
N LEU A 182 -2.35 -17.85 -6.17
CA LEU A 182 -3.69 -18.41 -6.01
C LEU A 182 -3.79 -19.81 -6.62
N THR A 183 -3.15 -20.04 -7.78
CA THR A 183 -3.15 -21.35 -8.44
C THR A 183 -2.51 -22.41 -7.54
N VAL A 184 -1.35 -22.10 -6.95
CA VAL A 184 -0.62 -23.02 -6.07
C VAL A 184 -1.36 -23.23 -4.75
N LYS A 185 -1.79 -22.14 -4.09
CA LYS A 185 -2.41 -22.21 -2.76
C LYS A 185 -3.74 -22.96 -2.76
N TYR A 186 -4.58 -22.72 -3.77
CA TYR A 186 -5.91 -23.31 -3.88
C TYR A 186 -5.96 -24.55 -4.78
N GLY A 187 -4.85 -24.93 -5.41
CA GLY A 187 -4.75 -26.12 -6.25
C GLY A 187 -5.63 -26.05 -7.50
N LEU A 188 -5.68 -24.88 -8.14
CA LEU A 188 -6.49 -24.61 -9.34
C LEU A 188 -5.75 -25.04 -10.60
N SER A 189 -6.46 -25.43 -11.66
CA SER A 189 -5.81 -25.78 -12.94
C SER A 189 -5.60 -24.57 -13.84
N ARG A 190 -6.52 -23.60 -13.79
CA ARG A 190 -6.45 -22.37 -14.57
C ARG A 190 -7.23 -21.24 -13.89
N ILE A 191 -6.69 -20.03 -13.98
CA ILE A 191 -7.35 -18.79 -13.54
C ILE A 191 -7.39 -17.82 -14.73
N GLY A 192 -8.58 -17.36 -15.09
CA GLY A 192 -8.80 -16.22 -16.01
C GLY A 192 -9.09 -14.95 -15.24
N PHE A 193 -8.63 -13.79 -15.74
CA PHE A 193 -8.97 -12.48 -15.19
C PHE A 193 -9.67 -11.67 -16.29
N TYR A 194 -10.78 -11.04 -15.94
CA TYR A 194 -11.68 -10.34 -16.87
C TYR A 194 -12.18 -9.05 -16.24
N GLU A 195 -12.63 -8.12 -17.08
CA GLU A 195 -13.21 -6.85 -16.63
C GLU A 195 -14.72 -7.00 -16.46
N ASN A 196 -15.27 -6.35 -15.43
CA ASN A 196 -16.69 -6.17 -15.22
C ASN A 196 -16.96 -4.72 -14.78
N CYS A 197 -17.64 -3.96 -15.65
CA CYS A 197 -17.99 -2.56 -15.43
C CYS A 197 -18.97 -2.30 -14.28
N SER A 198 -19.66 -3.34 -13.77
CA SER A 198 -20.54 -3.20 -12.61
C SER A 198 -19.80 -3.21 -11.28
N LEU A 199 -18.51 -3.57 -11.27
CA LEU A 199 -17.68 -3.66 -10.07
C LEU A 199 -16.98 -2.33 -9.78
N THR A 200 -16.83 -2.06 -8.50
CA THR A 200 -16.10 -0.92 -7.96
C THR A 200 -14.73 -1.34 -7.40
N ARG A 201 -13.86 -0.37 -7.15
CA ARG A 201 -12.44 -0.59 -6.82
C ARG A 201 -12.25 -1.66 -5.74
N PHE A 202 -11.35 -2.62 -6.01
CA PHE A 202 -11.03 -3.80 -5.19
C PHE A 202 -12.14 -4.83 -5.02
N GLU A 203 -13.31 -4.65 -5.63
CA GLU A 203 -14.26 -5.75 -5.75
C GLU A 203 -13.73 -6.80 -6.75
N ALA A 204 -14.07 -8.06 -6.49
CA ALA A 204 -13.77 -9.16 -7.39
C ALA A 204 -14.94 -10.13 -7.39
N GLU A 205 -15.33 -10.72 -8.52
CA GLU A 205 -16.31 -11.79 -8.58
C GLU A 205 -15.66 -13.06 -9.10
N ILE A 206 -16.09 -14.22 -8.58
CA ILE A 206 -15.50 -15.51 -8.94
C ILE A 206 -16.58 -16.41 -9.51
N GLU A 207 -16.34 -16.90 -10.72
CA GLU A 207 -17.16 -17.88 -11.41
C GLU A 207 -16.34 -19.17 -11.56
N VAL A 208 -16.92 -20.30 -11.17
CA VAL A 208 -16.29 -21.62 -11.30
C VAL A 208 -16.90 -22.30 -12.53
N ASP A 209 -16.04 -22.76 -13.44
CA ASP A 209 -16.44 -23.54 -14.62
C ASP A 209 -16.75 -25.00 -14.26
#